data_AF-A0A9P0NDR9-F1
#
_entry.id   AF-A0A9P0NDR9-F1
#
_cell.length_a   1.000
_cell.length_b   1.000
_cell.length_c   1.000
_cell.angle_alpha   90.00
_cell.angle_beta   90.00
_cell.angle_gamma   90.00
#
_symmetry.space_group_name_H-M   'P 1'
#
loop_
_entity.id
_entity.type
_entity.pdbx_description
1 polymer ?
#
loop_
_entity_poly.entity_id
_entity_poly.type
_entity_poly.pdbx_seq_one_letter_code
_entity_poly.pdbx_strand_id
1 'polypeptide(L)'
;MNTVCTYTANFKRSEHSDQPNILSSEISFKYEIVADKTMWAVCGHGSDVITFLPNSITQSVSVEVMPLMNGYLPIPTLNVFRYFPSNSRQTIESKMEQFSTGQVYNTSKGFQTHALPSDNSRYILSIIIIFIILFKTFYCSFYNI
;
A
#
# COMPACT_ATOMS: atom_id res chain seq x y z
N MET A 1 -6.67 -14.69 -19.95
CA MET A 1 -7.14 -13.33 -19.63
C MET A 1 -6.58 -13.00 -18.25
N ASN A 2 -5.84 -11.90 -18.10
CA ASN A 2 -5.26 -11.56 -16.80
C ASN A 2 -6.34 -10.93 -15.91
N THR A 3 -6.48 -11.41 -14.68
CA THR A 3 -7.50 -10.95 -13.74
C THR A 3 -6.98 -9.73 -12.97
N VAL A 4 -7.81 -8.69 -12.83
CA VAL A 4 -7.51 -7.57 -11.94
C VAL A 4 -7.61 -8.02 -10.48
N CYS A 5 -6.58 -7.74 -9.71
CA CYS A 5 -6.48 -8.03 -8.30
C CYS A 5 -6.38 -6.75 -7.47
N THR A 6 -6.77 -6.84 -6.21
CA THR A 6 -6.71 -5.74 -5.25
C THR A 6 -5.51 -5.92 -4.32
N TYR A 7 -4.55 -5.01 -4.41
CA TYR A 7 -3.44 -4.86 -3.49
C TYR A 7 -3.81 -3.89 -2.36
N THR A 8 -3.98 -4.39 -1.13
CA THR A 8 -4.25 -3.55 0.04
C THR A 8 -2.96 -3.26 0.81
N ALA A 9 -2.62 -1.99 0.94
CA ALA A 9 -1.53 -1.49 1.76
C ALA A 9 -2.07 -0.98 3.10
N ASN A 10 -1.55 -1.50 4.20
CA ASN A 10 -1.92 -1.07 5.56
C ASN A 10 -0.78 -0.27 6.19
N PHE A 11 -1.06 0.97 6.54
CA PHE A 11 -0.15 1.87 7.24
C PHE A 11 -0.53 1.89 8.71
N LYS A 12 0.44 1.69 9.59
CA LYS A 12 0.27 1.81 11.04
C LYS A 12 1.14 2.94 11.56
N ARG A 13 0.59 3.82 12.40
CA ARG A 13 1.37 4.80 13.14
C ARG A 13 2.25 4.10 14.19
N SER A 14 3.52 4.49 14.30
CA SER A 14 4.40 4.01 15.38
C SER A 14 3.92 4.54 16.74
N GLU A 15 3.87 3.68 17.74
CA GLU A 15 3.47 4.02 19.11
C GLU A 15 4.63 4.64 19.93
N HIS A 16 5.86 4.62 19.39
CA HIS A 16 7.06 5.03 20.12
C HIS A 16 7.33 6.54 20.03
N SER A 17 6.52 7.34 20.71
CA SER A 17 6.89 8.70 21.09
C SER A 17 6.30 9.03 22.46
N ASP A 18 7.02 8.65 23.52
CA ASP A 18 6.88 9.19 24.86
C ASP A 18 7.34 10.66 24.89
N GLN A 19 6.60 11.54 24.20
CA GLN A 19 6.63 12.97 24.45
C GLN A 19 5.22 13.43 24.80
N PRO A 20 4.98 13.95 26.02
CA PRO A 20 3.63 14.21 26.54
C PRO A 20 2.99 15.49 25.96
N ASN A 21 3.31 15.91 24.73
CA ASN A 21 2.79 17.17 24.17
C ASN A 21 2.52 17.21 22.65
N ILE A 22 2.47 16.08 21.94
CA ILE A 22 2.00 16.05 20.53
C ILE A 22 0.88 15.04 20.35
N LEU A 23 -0.15 15.15 21.19
CA LEU A 23 -1.39 14.39 21.06
C LEU A 23 -2.42 15.25 20.30
N SER A 24 -2.23 15.57 19.00
CA SER A 24 -3.33 16.19 18.19
C SER A 24 -2.99 16.61 16.75
N SER A 25 -1.75 16.55 16.27
CA SER A 25 -1.49 17.02 14.89
C SER A 25 -1.80 15.93 13.87
N GLU A 26 -2.64 16.28 12.90
CA GLU A 26 -2.85 15.55 11.67
C GLU A 26 -1.52 15.29 10.94
N ILE A 27 -1.28 14.06 10.48
CA ILE A 27 -0.04 13.67 9.78
C ILE A 27 -0.38 13.22 8.37
N SER A 28 0.10 13.95 7.36
CA SER A 28 -0.05 13.57 5.97
C SER A 28 1.22 12.95 5.38
N PHE A 29 1.04 11.98 4.50
CA PHE A 29 2.11 11.41 3.69
C PHE A 29 1.59 11.02 2.31
N LYS A 30 2.47 11.04 1.30
CA LYS A 30 2.17 10.52 -0.02
C LYS A 30 2.68 9.09 -0.14
N TYR A 31 1.90 8.20 -0.73
CA TYR A 31 2.38 6.89 -1.15
C TYR A 31 2.49 6.80 -2.67
N GLU A 32 3.34 5.90 -3.13
CA GLU A 32 3.48 5.54 -4.54
C GLU A 32 3.79 4.04 -4.65
N ILE A 33 3.05 3.34 -5.50
CA ILE A 33 3.25 1.94 -5.82
C ILE A 33 4.40 1.82 -6.81
N VAL A 34 5.42 1.07 -6.42
CA VAL A 34 6.55 0.70 -7.26
C VAL A 34 6.45 -0.78 -7.57
N ALA A 35 6.15 -1.09 -8.83
CA ALA A 35 6.05 -2.45 -9.33
C ALA A 35 6.93 -2.63 -10.57
N ASP A 36 7.45 -3.84 -10.76
CA ASP A 36 8.08 -4.22 -12.02
C ASP A 36 7.01 -4.29 -13.11
N LYS A 37 7.11 -3.39 -14.10
CA LYS A 37 6.13 -3.24 -15.18
C LYS A 37 6.10 -4.44 -16.14
N THR A 38 7.07 -5.33 -16.06
CA THR A 38 7.05 -6.62 -16.80
C THR A 38 6.24 -7.69 -16.07
N MET A 39 6.06 -7.53 -14.76
CA MET A 39 5.38 -8.49 -13.89
C MET A 39 3.97 -8.02 -13.48
N TRP A 40 3.77 -6.71 -13.35
CA TRP A 40 2.54 -6.10 -12.86
C TRP A 40 2.12 -4.90 -13.72
N ALA A 41 0.83 -4.81 -14.02
CA ALA A 41 0.19 -3.56 -14.41
C ALA A 41 -0.49 -2.95 -13.19
N VAL A 42 -0.31 -1.64 -12.99
CA VAL A 42 -1.11 -0.86 -12.03
C VAL A 42 -2.30 -0.31 -12.80
N CYS A 43 -3.49 -0.82 -12.48
CA CYS A 43 -4.72 -0.52 -13.22
C CYS A 43 -5.50 0.65 -12.60
N GLY A 44 -5.32 0.90 -11.30
CA GLY A 44 -5.98 1.98 -10.56
C GLY A 44 -5.03 3.11 -10.14
N HIS A 45 -5.44 3.87 -9.11
CA HIS A 45 -4.67 4.97 -8.54
C HIS A 45 -3.46 4.46 -7.73
N GLY A 46 -2.31 4.37 -8.40
CA GLY A 46 -1.05 3.90 -7.81
C GLY A 46 -0.34 4.91 -6.90
N SER A 47 -0.86 6.12 -6.71
CA SER A 47 -0.27 7.13 -5.83
C SER A 47 -1.32 8.09 -5.34
N ASP A 48 -1.29 8.40 -4.03
CA ASP A 48 -2.16 9.40 -3.42
C ASP A 48 -1.56 9.95 -2.11
N VAL A 49 -2.15 11.02 -1.58
CA VAL A 49 -1.86 11.58 -0.26
C VAL A 49 -2.87 11.04 0.74
N ILE A 50 -2.35 10.47 1.82
CA ILE A 50 -3.12 9.96 2.94
C ILE A 50 -2.89 10.87 4.14
N THR A 51 -3.94 11.07 4.92
CA THR A 51 -3.85 11.88 6.13
C THR A 51 -4.38 11.15 7.36
N PHE A 52 -3.48 10.94 8.33
CA PHE A 52 -3.77 10.34 9.61
C PHE A 52 -4.36 11.36 10.58
N LEU A 53 -5.64 11.15 10.92
CA LEU A 53 -6.31 11.88 11.98
C LEU A 53 -5.67 11.57 13.35
N PRO A 54 -5.81 12.45 14.35
CA PRO A 54 -5.15 12.30 15.65
C PRO A 54 -5.38 10.95 16.34
N ASN A 55 -6.59 10.38 16.22
CA ASN A 55 -6.96 9.12 16.85
C ASN A 55 -6.90 7.90 15.92
N SER A 56 -6.42 8.08 14.67
CA SER A 56 -6.28 6.99 13.71
C SER A 56 -4.96 6.26 13.94
N ILE A 57 -5.05 4.95 14.22
CA ILE A 57 -3.87 4.08 14.46
C ILE A 57 -3.44 3.40 13.15
N THR A 58 -4.41 3.03 12.32
CA THR A 58 -4.21 2.30 11.07
C THR A 58 -5.04 2.95 9.96
N GLN A 59 -4.47 3.01 8.76
CA GLN A 59 -5.21 3.31 7.54
C GLN A 59 -4.82 2.34 6.43
N SER A 60 -5.78 2.07 5.55
CA SER A 60 -5.63 1.12 4.47
C SER A 60 -5.93 1.81 3.14
N VAL A 61 -5.14 1.51 2.12
CA VAL A 61 -5.46 1.88 0.74
C VAL A 61 -5.43 0.65 -0.14
N SER A 62 -6.33 0.62 -1.11
CA SER A 62 -6.47 -0.47 -2.06
C SER A 62 -6.14 0.04 -3.45
N VAL A 63 -5.31 -0.70 -4.16
CA VAL A 63 -4.92 -0.40 -5.53
C VAL A 63 -5.20 -1.61 -6.41
N GLU A 64 -5.81 -1.36 -7.56
CA GLU A 64 -6.02 -2.39 -8.57
C GLU A 64 -4.70 -2.65 -9.33
N VAL A 65 -4.29 -3.91 -9.33
CA VAL A 65 -3.09 -4.40 -9.99
C VAL A 65 -3.41 -5.68 -10.75
N MET A 66 -2.73 -5.92 -11.86
CA MET A 66 -2.93 -7.11 -12.68
C MET A 66 -1.58 -7.80 -12.91
N PRO A 67 -1.45 -9.10 -12.59
CA PRO A 67 -0.25 -9.83 -12.95
C PRO A 67 -0.16 -9.96 -14.48
N LEU A 68 1.03 -9.76 -15.02
CA LEU A 68 1.31 -9.85 -16.47
C LEU A 68 1.94 -11.18 -16.87
N MET A 69 2.40 -11.94 -15.88
CA MET A 69 2.97 -13.27 -16.05
C MET A 69 2.54 -14.20 -14.93
N ASN A 70 2.69 -15.50 -15.14
CA ASN A 70 2.40 -16.53 -14.14
C ASN A 70 3.63 -16.82 -13.28
N GLY A 71 3.40 -17.44 -12.11
CA GLY A 71 4.44 -17.86 -11.19
C GLY A 71 4.55 -16.96 -9.97
N TYR A 72 5.69 -17.02 -9.29
CA TYR A 72 5.92 -16.24 -8.07
C TYR A 72 6.34 -14.82 -8.41
N LEU A 73 5.46 -13.86 -8.13
CA LEU A 73 5.71 -12.45 -8.36
C LEU A 73 6.04 -11.76 -7.04
N PRO A 74 7.09 -10.91 -7.01
CA PRO A 74 7.34 -10.07 -5.86
C PRO A 74 6.16 -9.13 -5.64
N ILE A 75 5.75 -8.95 -4.39
CA ILE A 75 4.67 -8.02 -4.05
C ILE A 75 5.12 -6.60 -4.43
N PRO A 76 4.26 -5.80 -5.09
CA PRO A 76 4.54 -4.39 -5.34
C PRO A 76 5.00 -3.66 -4.07
N THR A 77 6.07 -2.87 -4.21
CA THR A 77 6.62 -2.09 -3.10
C THR A 77 5.90 -0.74 -3.00
N LEU A 78 5.94 -0.13 -1.82
CA LEU A 78 5.45 1.22 -1.59
C LEU A 78 6.60 2.15 -1.26
N ASN A 79 6.71 3.23 -2.03
CA ASN A 79 7.44 4.40 -1.61
C ASN A 79 6.50 5.28 -0.79
N VAL A 80 7.02 5.86 0.29
CA VAL A 80 6.28 6.75 1.17
C VAL A 80 7.10 8.02 1.37
N PHE A 81 6.45 9.17 1.31
CA PHE A 81 7.06 10.49 1.43
C PHE A 81 6.28 11.30 2.47
N ARG A 82 6.99 12.03 3.33
CA ARG A 82 6.34 13.00 4.22
C ARG A 82 5.73 14.09 3.35
N TYR A 83 4.47 14.41 3.61
CA TYR A 83 3.72 15.40 2.85
C TYR A 83 3.39 16.59 3.74
N PHE A 84 3.70 17.79 3.26
CA PHE A 84 3.34 19.04 3.89
C PHE A 84 2.31 19.72 3.01
N PRO A 85 1.04 19.83 3.46
CA PRO A 85 -0.01 20.43 2.65
C PRO A 85 0.28 21.91 2.38
N SER A 86 -0.15 22.37 1.21
CA SER A 86 -0.07 23.79 0.84
C SER A 86 -0.92 24.63 1.79
N ASN A 87 -0.38 25.75 2.28
CA ASN A 87 -1.15 26.72 3.05
C ASN A 87 -1.70 27.79 2.10
N SER A 88 -2.99 27.69 1.75
CA SER A 88 -3.67 28.62 0.85
C SER A 88 -3.68 30.08 1.34
N ARG A 89 -3.49 30.31 2.65
CA ARG A 89 -3.39 31.65 3.23
C ARG A 89 -2.03 32.31 3.00
N GLN A 90 -1.01 31.54 2.65
CA GLN A 90 0.37 32.02 2.53
C GLN A 90 0.97 31.76 1.12
N THR A 91 0.18 31.24 0.17
CA THR A 91 0.65 30.86 -1.18
C THR A 91 1.90 29.95 -1.12
N ILE A 92 1.96 29.07 -0.13
CA ILE A 92 3.03 28.09 0.00
C ILE A 92 2.59 26.81 -0.72
N GLU A 93 3.35 26.40 -1.73
CA GLU A 93 3.13 25.13 -2.44
C GLU A 93 3.32 23.92 -1.50
N SER A 94 2.67 22.80 -1.83
CA SER A 94 2.85 21.58 -1.06
C SER A 94 4.28 21.05 -1.22
N LYS A 95 4.87 20.62 -0.10
CA LYS A 95 6.24 20.10 -0.06
C LYS A 95 6.22 18.60 0.21
N MET A 96 7.12 17.87 -0.43
CA MET A 96 7.34 16.45 -0.19
C MET A 96 8.79 16.21 0.22
N GLU A 97 9.00 15.32 1.18
CA GLU A 97 10.34 14.91 1.63
C GLU A 97 10.41 13.40 1.80
N GLN A 98 11.56 12.82 1.46
CA GLN A 98 11.81 11.40 1.72
C GLN A 98 12.02 11.17 3.22
N PHE A 99 11.50 10.05 3.73
CA PHE A 99 11.80 9.63 5.10
C PHE A 99 13.27 9.22 5.24
N SER A 100 13.87 9.54 6.38
CA SER A 100 15.20 9.07 6.76
C SER A 100 15.20 7.57 7.03
N THR A 101 16.36 6.93 6.88
CA THR A 101 16.55 5.51 7.20
C THR A 101 16.06 5.20 8.61
N GLY A 102 15.24 4.15 8.75
CA GLY A 102 14.68 3.71 10.03
C GLY A 102 13.35 4.36 10.43
N GLN A 103 12.88 5.40 9.73
CA GLN A 103 11.59 6.04 10.02
C GLN A 103 10.38 5.31 9.43
N VAL A 104 10.60 4.57 8.34
CA VAL A 104 9.57 3.73 7.70
C VAL A 104 10.05 2.30 7.71
N TYR A 105 9.23 1.42 8.28
CA TYR A 105 9.47 -0.01 8.29
C TYR A 105 8.47 -0.72 7.37
N ASN A 106 8.98 -1.44 6.37
CA ASN A 106 8.17 -2.26 5.49
C ASN A 106 8.23 -3.73 5.93
N THR A 107 7.19 -4.18 6.61
CA THR A 107 7.04 -5.56 7.07
C THR A 107 6.91 -6.56 5.91
N SER A 108 6.46 -6.13 4.72
CA SER A 108 6.24 -7.02 3.58
C SER A 108 7.45 -7.17 2.68
N LYS A 109 8.63 -6.69 3.09
CA LYS A 109 9.86 -6.85 2.30
C LYS A 109 10.18 -8.34 2.17
N GLY A 110 10.42 -8.80 0.93
CA GLY A 110 10.75 -10.19 0.64
C GLY A 110 9.55 -11.14 0.48
N PHE A 111 8.32 -10.65 0.61
CA PHE A 111 7.13 -11.45 0.34
C PHE A 111 6.85 -11.55 -1.16
N GLN A 112 6.29 -12.69 -1.57
CA GLN A 112 5.88 -12.98 -2.94
C GLN A 112 4.45 -13.52 -2.95
N THR A 113 3.77 -13.36 -4.08
CA THR A 113 2.45 -13.94 -4.35
C THR A 113 2.53 -14.86 -5.56
N HIS A 114 1.72 -15.92 -5.57
CA HIS A 114 1.69 -16.88 -6.67
C HIS A 114 0.55 -16.55 -7.63
N ALA A 115 0.88 -16.06 -8.82
CA ALA A 115 -0.06 -15.80 -9.89
C ALA A 115 -0.29 -17.09 -10.69
N LEU A 116 -1.50 -17.64 -10.59
CA LEU A 116 -1.90 -18.82 -11.34
C LEU A 116 -2.43 -18.41 -12.72
N PRO A 117 -2.20 -19.25 -13.76
CA PRO A 117 -2.84 -19.06 -15.06
C PRO A 117 -4.36 -19.05 -14.92
N SER A 118 -5.02 -18.24 -15.75
CA SER A 118 -6.48 -18.23 -15.91
C SER A 118 -6.91 -19.53 -16.60
N ASP A 119 -7.05 -20.62 -15.85
CA ASP A 119 -7.69 -21.84 -16.34
C ASP A 119 -9.07 -21.96 -15.69
N ASN A 120 -10.07 -22.43 -16.45
CA ASN A 120 -11.50 -22.48 -16.08
C ASN A 120 -11.83 -23.47 -14.93
N SER A 121 -10.90 -23.71 -14.02
CA SER A 121 -10.98 -24.73 -12.98
C SER A 121 -11.17 -24.12 -11.60
N ARG A 122 -12.26 -24.54 -10.96
CA ARG A 122 -12.86 -24.06 -9.71
C ARG A 122 -12.00 -24.26 -8.45
N TYR A 123 -10.81 -23.68 -8.38
CA TYR A 123 -10.01 -23.66 -7.15
C TYR A 123 -9.45 -22.26 -6.91
N ILE A 124 -10.29 -21.40 -6.33
CA ILE A 124 -9.86 -20.17 -5.69
C ILE A 124 -9.06 -20.59 -4.46
N LEU A 125 -7.73 -20.64 -4.58
CA LEU A 125 -6.86 -20.69 -3.40
C LEU A 125 -6.83 -19.29 -2.81
N SER A 126 -7.78 -19.04 -1.90
CA SER A 126 -7.68 -17.97 -0.91
C SER A 126 -6.37 -18.19 -0.13
N ILE A 127 -5.29 -17.52 -0.53
CA ILE A 127 -4.07 -17.49 0.28
C ILE A 127 -4.35 -16.54 1.45
N ILE A 128 -5.01 -17.07 2.48
CA ILE A 128 -5.03 -16.44 3.81
C ILE A 128 -3.69 -16.81 4.44
N ILE A 129 -2.68 -15.95 4.31
CA ILE A 129 -1.47 -16.05 5.12
C ILE A 129 -1.85 -15.62 6.55
N ILE A 130 -2.26 -16.57 7.37
CA ILE A 130 -2.39 -16.40 8.82
C ILE A 130 -0.98 -16.43 9.40
N PHE A 131 -0.37 -15.26 9.59
CA PHE A 131 0.68 -15.08 10.59
C PHE A 131 0.40 -13.77 11.34
N ILE A 132 0.43 -13.89 12.66
CA ILE A 132 -0.04 -12.93 13.65
C ILE A 132 0.80 -11.63 13.61
N ILE A 133 0.08 -10.50 13.55
CA ILE A 133 0.49 -9.08 13.59
C ILE A 133 0.64 -8.39 12.21
N LEU A 134 -0.43 -7.63 11.85
CA LEU A 134 -0.59 -6.67 10.74
C LEU A 134 -0.91 -7.24 9.35
N PHE A 135 -2.22 -7.34 9.07
CA PHE A 135 -2.81 -7.78 7.80
C PHE A 135 -2.22 -7.03 6.58
N LYS A 136 -1.82 -7.77 5.53
CA LYS A 136 -1.96 -7.34 4.14
C LYS A 136 -2.92 -8.34 3.50
N THR A 137 -4.07 -7.86 3.03
CA THR A 137 -5.07 -8.70 2.35
C THR A 137 -4.96 -8.44 0.86
N PHE A 138 -4.52 -9.46 0.12
CA PHE A 138 -4.58 -9.47 -1.33
C PHE A 138 -5.87 -10.18 -1.74
N TYR A 139 -6.77 -9.49 -2.43
CA TYR A 139 -8.04 -10.07 -2.88
C TYR A 139 -8.08 -9.99 -4.41
N CYS A 140 -8.05 -11.11 -5.12
CA CYS A 140 -8.36 -11.12 -6.54
C CYS A 140 -9.86 -11.34 -6.70
N SER A 141 -10.58 -10.31 -7.17
CA SER A 141 -11.99 -10.42 -7.50
C SER A 141 -12.14 -10.72 -8.99
N PHE A 142 -12.77 -11.84 -9.33
CA PHE A 142 -13.06 -12.18 -10.72
C PHE A 142 -14.21 -11.28 -11.22
N TYR A 143 -13.88 -10.24 -11.97
CA TYR A 143 -14.88 -9.57 -12.81
C TYR A 143 -14.97 -10.31 -14.15
N ASN A 144 -16.06 -11.05 -14.35
CA ASN A 144 -16.50 -11.38 -15.70
C ASN A 144 -17.03 -10.07 -16.31
N ILE A 145 -16.41 -9.59 -17.39
CA ILE A 145 -17.08 -8.71 -18.35
C ILE A 145 -17.63 -9.63 -19.44
#